data_AF-A0A0F2SD96-F1
#
_entry.id   AF-A0A0F2SD96-F1
#
_cell.length_a   1.000
_cell.length_b   1.000
_cell.length_c   1.000
_cell.angle_alpha   90.00
_cell.angle_beta   90.00
_cell.angle_gamma   90.00
#
_symmetry.space_group_name_H-M   'P 1'
#
loop_
_entity.id
_entity.type
_entity.pdbx_description
1 polymer ?
#
loop_
_entity_poly.entity_id
_entity_poly.type
_entity_poly.pdbx_seq_one_letter_code
_entity_poly.pdbx_strand_id
1 'polypeptide(L)' 'MYTLGVDIGSTTSKAVILKDGKTIVKKALVPLGTGTSGPSQVFQKLFADQELKQRDIVKTVVTGYGRMTLSMLLQPQ' A
#
# COMPACT_ATOMS: atom_id res chain seq x y z
N MET A 1 -4.51 16.05 4.01
CA MET A 1 -3.47 15.07 4.43
C MET A 1 -3.81 13.70 3.85
N TYR A 2 -2.84 12.98 3.29
CA TYR A 2 -3.04 11.63 2.79
C TYR A 2 -2.22 10.61 3.59
N THR A 3 -2.85 9.51 4.01
CA THR A 3 -2.18 8.39 4.69
C THR A 3 -2.43 7.09 3.94
N LEU A 4 -1.46 6.17 4.02
CA LEU A 4 -1.50 4.88 3.33
C LEU A 4 -1.55 3.73 4.35
N GLY A 5 -2.56 2.88 4.23
CA GLY A 5 -2.62 1.59 4.92
C GLY A 5 -2.36 0.45 3.94
N VAL A 6 -1.48 -0.49 4.30
CA VAL A 6 -1.19 -1.68 3.51
C VAL A 6 -1.35 -2.94 4.36
N ASP A 7 -2.10 -3.93 3.87
CA ASP A 7 -2.27 -5.24 4.48
C ASP A 7 -1.73 -6.33 3.55
N ILE A 8 -0.64 -6.97 3.98
CA ILE A 8 -0.04 -8.10 3.26
C ILE A 8 -0.37 -9.40 4.00
N GLY A 9 -1.38 -10.11 3.51
CA GLY A 9 -1.78 -11.43 4.00
C GLY A 9 -1.02 -12.58 3.33
N SER A 10 -1.34 -13.82 3.71
CA SER A 10 -0.83 -15.04 3.06
C SER A 10 -1.39 -15.23 1.64
N THR A 11 -2.63 -14.83 1.40
CA THR A 11 -3.33 -15.04 0.13
C THR A 11 -3.40 -13.78 -0.74
N THR A 12 -3.52 -12.60 -0.12
CA THR A 12 -3.87 -11.36 -0.82
C THR A 12 -3.10 -10.16 -0.26
N SER A 13 -2.84 -9.20 -1.14
CA SER A 13 -2.22 -7.91 -0.81
C SER A 13 -3.21 -6.78 -1.09
N LYS A 14 -3.41 -5.89 -0.12
CA LYS A 14 -4.39 -4.78 -0.19
C LYS A 14 -3.73 -3.48 0.22
N ALA A 15 -4.13 -2.38 -0.41
CA ALA A 15 -3.66 -1.05 -0.05
C ALA A 15 -4.77 -0.01 -0.20
N VAL A 16 -4.80 0.99 0.69
CA VAL A 16 -5.80 2.06 0.72
C VAL A 16 -5.13 3.38 1.05
N ILE A 17 -5.48 4.45 0.32
CA ILE A 17 -5.13 5.83 0.66
C ILE A 17 -6.36 6.51 1.26
N LEU A 18 -6.22 7.03 2.49
CA LEU A 18 -7.23 7.86 3.13
C LEU A 18 -6.84 9.34 3.03
N LYS A 19 -7.80 10.18 2.66
CA LYS A 19 -7.76 11.63 2.82
C LYS A 19 -8.34 12.00 4.17
N ASP A 20 -7.55 12.74 4.96
CA ASP A 20 -7.91 13.32 6.26
C ASP A 20 -8.50 12.29 7.25
N GLY A 21 -8.06 11.03 7.15
CA GLY A 21 -8.52 9.93 8.01
C GLY A 21 -9.99 9.54 7.84
N LYS A 22 -10.67 10.03 6.80
CA LYS A 22 -12.13 9.86 6.63
C LYS A 22 -12.52 9.29 5.27
N THR A 23 -11.88 9.74 4.19
CA THR A 23 -12.32 9.42 2.83
C THR A 23 -11.33 8.50 2.15
N ILE A 24 -11.78 7.33 1.69
CA ILE A 24 -10.97 6.47 0.83
C ILE A 24 -10.91 7.12 -0.55
N VAL A 25 -9.72 7.58 -0.96
CA VAL A 25 -9.51 8.21 -2.28
C VAL A 25 -8.91 7.26 -3.30
N LYS A 26 -8.18 6.23 -2.84
CA LYS A 26 -7.66 5.16 -3.69
C LYS A 26 -7.64 3.84 -2.94
N LYS A 27 -7.80 2.74 -3.69
CA LYS A 27 -7.69 1.37 -3.19
C LYS A 27 -7.12 0.44 -4.25
N ALA A 28 -6.37 -0.56 -3.82
CA ALA A 28 -5.88 -1.63 -4.68
C ALA A 28 -5.96 -2.97 -3.96
N LEU A 29 -6.23 -4.02 -4.74
CA LEU A 29 -6.22 -5.41 -4.29
C LEU A 29 -5.58 -6.28 -5.38
N VAL A 30 -4.74 -7.21 -4.93
CA VAL A 30 -4.10 -8.24 -5.75
C VAL A 30 -4.28 -9.59 -5.04
N PRO A 31 -4.74 -10.65 -5.73
CA PRO A 31 -4.95 -11.99 -5.17
C PRO A 31 -3.64 -12.78 -5.05
N LEU A 32 -2.60 -12.12 -4.55
CA LEU A 32 -1.27 -12.65 -4.30
C LEU A 32 -0.78 -12.11 -2.95
N GLY A 33 -0.33 -12.99 -2.05
CA GLY A 33 0.06 -12.64 -0.68
C GLY A 33 1.57 -12.51 -0.47
N THR A 34 2.03 -12.64 0.77
CA THR A 34 3.46 -12.63 1.12
C THR A 34 4.23 -13.75 0.43
N GLY A 35 5.53 -13.55 0.18
CA GLY A 35 6.37 -14.50 -0.56
C GLY A 35 6.14 -14.52 -2.08
N THR A 36 5.26 -13.65 -2.59
CA THR A 36 4.97 -13.51 -4.02
C THR A 36 5.20 -12.08 -4.50
N SER A 37 4.89 -11.78 -5.76
CA SER A 37 4.91 -10.42 -6.32
C SER A 37 3.72 -9.54 -5.89
N GLY A 38 2.78 -10.06 -5.09
CA GLY A 38 1.59 -9.34 -4.61
C GLY A 38 1.86 -7.99 -3.94
N PRO A 39 2.82 -7.87 -3.00
CA PRO A 39 3.13 -6.60 -2.34
C PRO A 39 3.59 -5.50 -3.31
N SER A 40 4.45 -5.84 -4.27
CA SER A 40 4.93 -4.87 -5.27
C SER A 40 3.81 -4.50 -6.25
N GLN A 41 3.01 -5.47 -6.71
CA GLN A 41 1.91 -5.24 -7.65
C GLN A 41 0.80 -4.38 -7.04
N VAL A 42 0.45 -4.58 -5.77
CA VAL A 42 -0.60 -3.77 -5.13
C VAL A 42 -0.15 -2.32 -5.00
N PHE A 43 1.15 -2.08 -4.75
CA PHE A 43 1.72 -0.75 -4.69
C PHE A 43 1.72 -0.06 -6.06
N GLN A 44 2.18 -0.75 -7.11
CA GLN A 44 2.14 -0.24 -8.48
C GLN A 44 0.71 0.10 -8.92
N LYS A 45 -0.25 -0.79 -8.63
CA LYS A 45 -1.66 -0.59 -8.97
C LYS A 45 -2.27 0.61 -8.25
N LEU A 46 -1.88 0.87 -7.00
CA LEU A 46 -2.35 2.00 -6.23
C LEU A 46 -1.86 3.35 -6.79
N PHE A 47 -0.64 3.39 -7.33
CA PHE A 47 0.00 4.59 -7.88
C PHE A 47 0.06 4.62 -9.41
N ALA A 48 -0.76 3.81 -10.08
CA ALA A 48 -0.75 3.70 -11.55
C ALA A 48 -1.22 4.98 -12.23
N ASP A 49 -2.23 5.64 -11.67
CA ASP A 49 -2.64 6.98 -12.11
C ASP A 49 -1.77 8.06 -11.42
N GLN A 50 -1.44 9.12 -12.16
CA GLN A 50 -0.51 10.16 -11.70
C GLN A 50 -1.14 11.23 -10.78
N GLU A 51 -2.38 11.03 -10.32
CA GLU A 51 -3.10 12.02 -9.50
C GLU A 51 -2.51 12.16 -8.09
N LEU A 52 -1.96 11.07 -7.55
CA LEU A 52 -1.32 11.02 -6.24
C LEU A 52 -0.02 10.25 -6.36
N LYS A 53 1.05 10.79 -5.77
CA LYS A 53 2.38 10.18 -5.72
C LYS A 53 2.71 9.76 -4.31
N GLN A 54 3.69 8.86 -4.16
CA GLN A 54 4.15 8.40 -2.85
C GLN A 54 4.62 9.56 -1.95
N ARG A 55 5.21 10.61 -2.53
CA ARG A 55 5.62 11.83 -1.80
C ARG A 55 4.47 12.60 -1.14
N ASP A 56 3.24 12.40 -1.60
CA ASP A 56 2.05 13.08 -1.07
C ASP A 56 1.48 12.35 0.17
N ILE A 57 2.02 11.16 0.48
CA ILE A 57 1.62 10.32 1.62
C ILE A 57 2.46 10.70 2.85
N VAL A 58 1.82 11.27 3.86
CA VAL A 58 2.52 11.74 5.08
C VAL A 58 2.91 10.59 6.02
N LYS A 59 2.18 9.47 5.96
CA LYS A 59 2.45 8.29 6.77
C LYS A 59 1.94 7.03 6.09
N THR A 60 2.77 6.00 6.14
CA THR A 60 2.39 4.64 5.75
C THR A 60 2.40 3.73 6.96
N VAL A 61 1.38 2.88 7.09
CA VAL A 61 1.31 1.80 8.06
C VAL A 61 1.13 0.49 7.31
N VAL A 62 1.95 -0.50 7.64
CA VAL A 62 1.90 -1.84 7.03
C VAL A 62 1.55 -2.86 8.11
N THR A 63 0.59 -3.72 7.81
CA THR A 63 0.14 -4.83 8.67
C THR A 63 0.08 -6.14 7.88
N GLY A 64 -0.40 -7.19 8.54
CA GLY A 64 -0.56 -8.52 8.00
C GLY A 64 0.64 -9.43 8.28
N TYR A 65 0.49 -10.69 7.88
CA TYR A 65 1.52 -11.72 8.05
C TYR A 65 2.83 -11.33 7.34
N GLY A 66 2.73 -10.72 6.15
CA GLY A 66 3.86 -10.29 5.33
C GLY A 66 4.40 -8.88 5.58
N ARG A 67 4.05 -8.22 6.69
CA ARG A 67 4.37 -6.79 6.96
C ARG A 67 5.86 -6.42 6.84
N MET A 68 6.76 -7.36 7.12
CA MET A 68 8.20 -7.13 6.99
C MET A 68 8.69 -7.06 5.54
N THR A 69 7.98 -7.73 4.62
CA THR A 69 8.35 -7.81 3.19
C THR A 69 8.26 -6.45 2.48
N LEU A 70 7.26 -5.63 2.84
CA LEU A 70 7.03 -4.33 2.20
C LEU A 70 7.80 -3.18 2.87
N SER A 71 8.15 -3.33 4.15
CA SER A 71 8.88 -2.28 4.89
C SER A 71 10.24 -1.96 4.26
N MET A 72 10.84 -2.90 3.52
CA MET A 72 12.07 -2.69 2.76
C MET A 72 11.89 -1.85 1.48
N LEU A 73 10.68 -1.79 0.92
CA LEU A 73 10.36 -1.05 -0.31
C LEU A 73 9.99 0.42 -0.04
N LEU A 74 9.69 0.78 1.21
CA LEU A 74 9.23 2.09 1.63
C LEU A 74 10.32 2.87 2.39
N GLN A 75 11.57 2.81 1.93
CA GLN A 75 12.64 3.58 2.56
C GLN A 75 12.39 5.09 2.37
N PRO A 76 12.65 5.91 3.40
CA PRO A 76 12.58 7.36 3.26
C PRO A 76 13.63 7.82 2.24
N GLN A 77 13.19 8.67 1.31
CA GLN A 77 14.08 9.48 0.46
C GLN A 77 14.64 10.63 1.28
#